data_AF-A0A2M8NN12-F1
#
_entry.id   AF-A0A2M8NN12-F1
#
_cell.length_a   1.000
_cell.length_b   1.000
_cell.length_c   1.000
_cell.angle_alpha   90.00
_cell.angle_beta   90.00
_cell.angle_gamma   90.00
#
_symmetry.space_group_name_H-M   'P 1'
#
loop_
_entity.id
_entity.type
_entity.pdbx_description
1 polymer ?
#
loop_
_entity_poly.entity_id
_entity_poly.type
_entity_poly.pdbx_seq_one_letter_code
_entity_poly.pdbx_strand_id
1 'polypeptide(L)'
;MSDDMISPEQARQLLDRAMRETLGDDWQDEDSGWQLITGHDYMARVTRGRVNVDFYVDLLGQVTIEKKTINAAQSSGRMLALTLLLLSLGIAYLMARAVGWL
;
A
#
# COMPACT_ATOMS: atom_id res chain seq x y z
N MET A 1 -23.33 -25.23 14.83
CA MET A 1 -21.86 -25.18 14.91
C MET A 1 -21.47 -23.71 14.82
N SER A 2 -21.44 -23.02 15.96
CA SER A 2 -21.23 -21.57 16.01
C SER A 2 -20.43 -21.12 17.24
N ASP A 3 -19.88 -22.07 18.01
CA ASP A 3 -19.32 -21.80 19.35
C ASP A 3 -17.80 -21.52 19.31
N ASP A 4 -17.17 -21.55 18.13
CA ASP A 4 -15.74 -21.34 17.93
C ASP A 4 -15.39 -20.04 17.18
N MET A 5 -16.38 -19.25 16.74
CA MET A 5 -16.13 -18.01 16.03
C MET A 5 -16.05 -16.82 16.97
N ILE A 6 -15.02 -15.99 16.80
CA ILE A 6 -14.90 -14.75 17.56
C ILE A 6 -15.96 -13.75 17.12
N SER A 7 -16.41 -12.92 18.06
CA SER A 7 -17.31 -11.81 17.75
C SER A 7 -16.54 -10.66 17.06
N PRO A 8 -17.22 -9.77 16.32
CA PRO A 8 -16.59 -8.59 15.75
C PRO A 8 -15.91 -7.69 16.80
N GLU A 9 -16.47 -7.60 18.00
CA GLU A 9 -15.87 -6.89 19.14
C GLU A 9 -14.55 -7.51 19.56
N GLN A 10 -14.50 -8.85 19.65
CA GLN A 10 -13.27 -9.58 19.98
C GLN A 10 -12.22 -9.42 18.88
N ALA A 11 -12.64 -9.46 17.61
CA ALA A 11 -11.76 -9.23 16.47
C ALA A 11 -11.14 -7.83 16.50
N ARG A 12 -11.94 -6.79 16.77
CA ARG A 12 -11.45 -5.41 16.95
C ARG A 12 -10.42 -5.31 18.06
N GLN A 13 -10.64 -5.96 19.20
CA GLN A 13 -9.68 -5.94 20.31
C GLN A 13 -8.35 -6.64 19.96
N LEU A 14 -8.40 -7.76 19.24
CA LEU A 14 -7.21 -8.46 18.76
C LEU A 14 -6.44 -7.62 17.73
N LEU A 15 -7.16 -6.98 16.82
CA LEU A 15 -6.60 -6.09 15.81
C LEU A 15 -5.91 -4.89 16.48
N ASP A 16 -6.60 -4.20 17.39
CA ASP A 16 -6.07 -3.06 18.14
C ASP A 16 -4.82 -3.41 18.96
N ARG A 17 -4.78 -4.61 19.53
CA ARG A 17 -3.60 -5.11 20.26
C ARG A 17 -2.44 -5.31 19.30
N ALA A 18 -2.66 -6.02 18.19
CA ALA A 18 -1.62 -6.29 17.20
C ALA A 18 -1.10 -5.01 16.54
N MET A 19 -1.97 -4.02 16.33
CA MET A 19 -1.60 -2.71 15.81
C MET A 19 -0.69 -1.98 16.80
N ARG A 20 -1.03 -1.93 18.09
CA ARG A 20 -0.17 -1.34 19.12
C ARG A 20 1.18 -2.04 19.24
N GLU A 21 1.19 -3.37 19.25
CA GLU A 21 2.43 -4.17 19.32
C GLU A 21 3.34 -3.94 18.10
N THR A 22 2.76 -3.70 16.93
CA THR A 22 3.52 -3.54 15.67
C THR A 22 3.93 -2.09 15.38
N LEU A 23 3.08 -1.13 15.72
CA LEU A 23 3.20 0.27 15.33
C LEU A 23 3.66 1.18 16.48
N GLY A 24 3.52 0.73 17.73
CA GLY A 24 3.71 1.53 18.96
C GLY A 24 2.36 1.90 19.60
N ASP A 25 2.36 2.23 20.89
CA ASP A 25 1.13 2.63 21.62
C ASP A 25 0.57 3.96 21.10
N ASP A 26 1.47 4.84 20.70
CA ASP A 26 1.28 6.20 20.20
C ASP A 26 1.16 6.26 18.67
N TRP A 27 0.83 5.13 18.02
CA TRP A 27 0.71 5.09 16.56
C TRP A 27 -0.38 6.00 15.98
N GLN A 28 -1.36 6.41 16.78
CA GLN A 28 -2.43 7.33 16.36
C GLN A 28 -2.05 8.80 16.50
N ASP A 29 -0.92 9.11 17.14
CA ASP A 29 -0.48 10.48 17.32
C ASP A 29 -0.05 11.08 15.98
N GLU A 30 -0.26 12.39 15.81
CA GLU A 30 0.10 13.10 14.57
C GLU A 30 1.59 12.95 14.23
N ASP A 31 2.44 12.82 15.25
CA ASP A 31 3.89 12.67 15.11
C ASP A 31 4.35 11.25 14.73
N SER A 32 3.49 10.25 14.84
CA SER A 32 3.84 8.85 14.55
C SER A 32 4.14 8.59 13.06
N GLY A 33 3.55 9.44 12.20
CA GLY A 33 3.58 9.33 10.75
C GLY A 33 2.73 8.19 10.18
N TRP A 34 2.03 7.41 11.02
CA TRP A 34 1.10 6.38 10.56
C TRP A 34 -0.25 7.00 10.23
N GLN A 35 -0.81 6.58 9.10
CA GLN A 35 -2.13 7.01 8.64
C GLN A 35 -3.01 5.79 8.44
N LEU A 36 -4.20 5.80 9.06
CA LEU A 36 -5.21 4.78 8.84
C LEU A 36 -5.86 5.01 7.46
N ILE A 37 -5.72 4.03 6.57
CA ILE A 37 -6.32 4.06 5.23
C ILE A 37 -7.71 3.41 5.24
N THR A 38 -7.85 2.30 5.95
CA THR A 38 -9.11 1.55 6.06
C THR A 38 -9.14 0.80 7.37
N GLY A 39 -10.28 0.80 8.05
CA GLY A 39 -10.53 0.05 9.28
C GLY A 39 -11.89 -0.61 9.26
N HIS A 40 -11.92 -1.90 9.57
CA HIS A 40 -13.07 -2.77 9.72
C HIS A 40 -12.84 -3.70 10.92
N ASP A 41 -13.87 -4.43 11.31
CA ASP A 41 -13.80 -5.28 12.51
C ASP A 41 -12.74 -6.37 12.46
N TYR A 42 -12.40 -6.84 11.26
CA TYR A 42 -11.44 -7.92 11.01
C TYR A 42 -10.22 -7.47 10.21
N MET A 43 -10.10 -6.17 9.89
CA MET A 43 -9.02 -5.67 9.03
C MET A 43 -8.71 -4.22 9.32
N ALA A 44 -7.43 -3.88 9.40
CA ALA A 44 -6.97 -2.49 9.29
C ALA A 44 -5.80 -2.39 8.33
N ARG A 45 -5.77 -1.31 7.56
CA ARG A 45 -4.63 -0.94 6.73
C ARG A 45 -4.13 0.41 7.18
N VAL A 46 -2.85 0.46 7.53
CA VAL A 46 -2.14 1.70 7.83
C VAL A 46 -1.00 1.91 6.84
N THR A 47 -0.61 3.15 6.65
CA THR A 47 0.55 3.52 5.84
C THR A 47 1.46 4.48 6.58
N ARG A 48 2.77 4.37 6.36
CA ARG A 48 3.76 5.38 6.76
C ARG A 48 4.74 5.57 5.61
N GLY A 49 4.60 6.70 4.93
CA GLY A 49 5.42 7.04 3.77
C GLY A 49 5.28 6.03 2.62
N ARG A 50 6.25 5.10 2.50
CA ARG A 50 6.30 4.07 1.45
C ARG A 50 6.01 2.66 1.96
N VAL A 51 5.54 2.53 3.19
CA VAL A 51 5.26 1.24 3.82
C VAL A 51 3.79 1.17 4.13
N ASN A 52 3.11 0.17 3.57
CA ASN A 52 1.77 -0.22 3.97
C ASN A 52 1.86 -1.43 4.89
N VAL A 53 1.07 -1.42 5.96
CA VAL A 53 0.93 -2.57 6.85
C VAL A 53 -0.54 -2.93 6.91
N ASP A 54 -0.83 -4.17 6.54
CA ASP A 54 -2.17 -4.74 6.56
C ASP A 54 -2.27 -5.68 7.76
N PHE A 55 -3.26 -5.43 8.60
CA PHE A 55 -3.63 -6.26 9.73
C PHE A 55 -4.92 -6.97 9.38
N TYR A 56 -4.95 -8.28 9.59
CA TYR A 56 -6.12 -9.11 9.40
C TYR A 56 -6.32 -9.98 10.63
N VAL A 57 -7.57 -10.17 11.04
CA VAL A 57 -7.96 -11.18 12.02
C VAL A 57 -8.93 -12.13 11.35
N ASP A 58 -8.69 -13.42 11.46
CA ASP A 58 -9.63 -14.42 10.97
C ASP A 58 -10.78 -14.66 11.97
N LEU A 59 -11.79 -15.45 11.56
CA LEU A 59 -12.94 -15.77 12.42
C LEU A 59 -12.58 -16.66 13.62
N LEU A 60 -11.36 -17.19 13.68
CA LEU A 60 -10.84 -18.00 14.79
C LEU A 60 -9.89 -17.20 15.69
N GLY A 61 -9.68 -15.91 15.41
CA GLY A 61 -8.81 -15.02 16.18
C GLY A 61 -7.32 -15.09 15.85
N GLN A 62 -6.93 -15.70 14.73
CA GLN A 62 -5.55 -15.62 14.26
C GLN A 62 -5.30 -14.27 13.59
N VAL A 63 -4.26 -13.58 14.08
CA VAL A 63 -3.83 -12.29 13.51
C VAL A 63 -2.73 -12.52 12.48
N THR A 64 -2.94 -11.98 11.28
CA THR A 64 -1.94 -11.95 10.20
C THR A 64 -1.52 -10.51 9.93
N ILE A 65 -0.21 -10.29 9.85
CA ILE A 65 0.38 -8.95 9.61
C ILE A 65 1.18 -9.01 8.31
N GLU A 66 0.76 -8.27 7.30
CA GLU A 66 1.46 -8.17 6.02
C GLU A 66 2.10 -6.79 5.86
N LYS A 67 3.43 -6.76 5.74
CA LYS A 67 4.17 -5.52 5.45
C LYS A 67 4.48 -5.44 3.95
N LYS A 68 3.92 -4.45 3.27
CA LYS A 68 4.13 -4.21 1.85
C LYS A 68 4.83 -2.88 1.66
N THR A 69 6.08 -2.92 1.18
CA THR A 69 6.74 -1.73 0.67
C THR A 69 6.12 -1.33 -0.67
N ILE A 70 5.67 -0.08 -0.80
CA ILE A 70 5.24 0.52 -2.06
C ILE A 70 6.46 0.55 -2.97
N ASN A 71 6.53 -0.47 -3.82
CA ASN A 71 7.65 -0.68 -4.71
C ASN A 71 7.70 0.49 -5.71
N ALA A 72 8.82 1.22 -5.74
CA ALA A 72 9.03 2.37 -6.61
C ALA A 72 8.80 2.05 -8.10
N ALA A 73 8.87 0.76 -8.45
CA ALA A 73 8.57 0.25 -9.77
C ALA A 73 7.20 0.71 -10.33
N GLN A 74 6.18 0.87 -9.48
CA GLN A 74 4.85 1.32 -9.94
C GLN A 74 4.81 2.82 -10.27
N SER A 75 5.63 3.65 -9.61
CA SER A 75 5.82 5.06 -10.00
C SER A 75 6.73 5.22 -11.23
N SER A 76 7.65 4.29 -11.45
CA SER A 76 8.60 4.33 -12.57
C SER A 76 7.96 4.00 -13.92
N GLY A 77 6.86 3.25 -13.96
CA GLY A 77 6.20 2.86 -15.21
C GLY A 77 5.75 4.06 -16.06
N ARG A 78 5.17 5.09 -15.44
CA ARG A 78 4.74 6.30 -16.15
C ARG A 78 5.92 7.10 -16.69
N MET A 79 7.00 7.22 -15.92
CA MET A 79 8.18 7.97 -16.33
C MET A 79 8.93 7.23 -17.45
N LEU A 80 9.05 5.91 -17.36
CA LEU A 80 9.60 5.07 -18.43
C LEU A 80 8.79 5.22 -19.73
N ALA A 81 7.46 5.18 -19.65
CA ALA A 81 6.59 5.35 -20.81
C ALA A 81 6.77 6.73 -21.47
N LEU A 82 6.85 7.80 -20.67
CA LEU A 82 7.11 9.15 -21.19
C LEU A 82 8.49 9.27 -21.84
N THR A 83 9.53 8.67 -21.24
CA THR A 83 10.88 8.65 -21.83
C THR A 83 10.89 7.92 -23.17
N LEU A 84 10.25 6.74 -23.26
CA LEU A 84 10.17 5.98 -24.51
C LEU A 84 9.36 6.72 -25.58
N LEU A 85 8.27 7.39 -25.19
CA LEU A 85 7.46 8.21 -26.10
C LEU A 85 8.26 9.41 -26.64
N LEU A 86 8.98 10.14 -25.79
CA LEU A 86 9.81 11.26 -26.23
C LEU A 86 10.96 10.80 -27.12
N LEU A 87 11.57 9.66 -26.79
CA LEU A 87 12.62 9.06 -27.61
C LEU A 87 12.08 8.67 -28.99
N SER A 88 10.90 8.05 -29.06
CA SER A 88 10.30 7.64 -30.35
C SER A 88 9.92 8.85 -31.20
N LEU A 89 9.36 9.91 -30.59
CA LEU A 89 9.09 11.18 -31.28
C LEU A 89 10.38 11.83 -31.79
N GLY A 90 11.44 11.82 -30.99
CA GLY A 90 12.75 12.34 -31.37
C GLY A 90 13.34 11.59 -32.56
N ILE A 91 13.28 10.26 -32.57
CA ILE A 91 13.72 9.44 -33.70
C ILE A 91 12.88 9.74 -34.94
N ALA A 92 11.55 9.79 -34.82
CA ALA A 92 10.66 10.10 -35.93
C ALA A 92 10.96 11.49 -36.53
N TYR A 93 11.20 12.50 -35.69
CA TYR A 93 11.59 13.84 -36.11
C TYR A 93 12.93 13.84 -36.87
N LEU A 94 13.94 13.17 -36.33
CA LEU A 94 15.26 13.07 -36.98
C LEU A 94 15.17 12.36 -38.33
N MET A 95 14.35 11.32 -38.44
CA MET A 95 14.10 10.62 -39.71
C MET A 95 13.36 11.52 -40.72
N ALA A 96 12.33 12.25 -40.28
CA ALA A 96 11.61 13.19 -41.14
C ALA A 96 12.54 14.30 -41.67
N ARG A 97 13.43 14.80 -40.81
CA ARG A 97 14.47 15.78 -41.16
C ARG A 97 15.48 15.21 -42.17
N ALA A 98 15.95 13.97 -41.95
CA ALA A 98 16.96 13.34 -42.79
C ALA A 98 16.47 13.07 -44.22
N VAL A 99 15.19 12.75 -44.38
CA VAL A 99 14.56 12.52 -45.70
C VAL A 99 14.09 13.84 -46.36
N GLY A 100 14.31 14.99 -45.71
CA GLY A 100 13.97 16.31 -46.23
C GLY A 100 12.46 16.62 -46.22
N TRP A 101 11.70 15.90 -45.40
CA TRP A 101 10.26 16.11 -45.25
C TRP A 101 9.93 17.32 -44.36
N LEU A 102 10.92 17.76 -43.57
CA LEU A 102 10.95 18.89 -42.64
C LEU A 102 12.32 19.57 -42.75
#